data_AF-A0A1V5HKE3-F1
#
_entry.id   AF-A0A1V5HKE3-F1
#
_cell.length_a   1.000
_cell.length_b   1.000
_cell.length_c   1.000
_cell.angle_alpha   90.00
_cell.angle_beta   90.00
_cell.angle_gamma   90.00
#
_symmetry.space_group_name_H-M   'P 1'
#
loop_
_entity.id
_entity.type
_entity.pdbx_description
1 polymer ?
#
loop_
_entity_poly.entity_id
_entity_poly.type
_entity_poly.pdbx_seq_one_letter_code
_entity_poly.pdbx_strand_id
1 'polypeptide(L)'
;MKKIILTFAIALTSLAMSAQGDYSNFVRDIDRYSRGYSNDQVVMLYQNHYGIPQSTLIQLYNGYGNSWGNVALGLEISHFLGIPIGDVYGYYIKGNGWGVTAQRYGIKPGSAEFHRMKSIMSNKNKYWRDIYRDYDRRRNPIIARRGRIIFDDGMIILGPSSKDIKKVNKQIEKRNKEIYKEQRKREREWKKQNRKIIREQKKAERRIKRIFGQVW
;
A
#
# COMPACT_ATOMS: atom_id res chain seq x y z
N MET A 1 27.61 -29.18 31.13
CA MET A 1 27.23 -27.82 30.65
C MET A 1 27.19 -27.68 29.13
N LYS A 2 28.22 -28.09 28.36
CA LYS A 2 28.23 -27.98 26.88
C LYS A 2 27.04 -28.66 26.17
N LYS A 3 26.60 -29.83 26.62
CA LYS A 3 25.44 -30.56 26.05
C LYS A 3 24.08 -29.88 26.31
N ILE A 4 23.94 -29.18 27.44
CA ILE A 4 22.70 -28.44 27.81
C ILE A 4 22.61 -27.11 27.06
N ILE A 5 23.75 -26.44 26.82
CA ILE A 5 23.82 -25.23 26.01
C ILE A 5 23.48 -25.55 24.55
N LEU A 6 23.98 -26.68 24.03
CA LEU A 6 23.72 -27.11 22.65
C LEU A 6 22.25 -27.46 22.42
N THR A 7 21.58 -28.14 23.36
CA THR A 7 20.14 -28.44 23.25
C THR A 7 19.27 -27.19 23.35
N PHE A 8 19.62 -26.22 24.20
CA PHE A 8 18.92 -24.93 24.24
C PHE A 8 19.09 -24.15 22.93
N ALA A 9 20.29 -24.13 22.36
CA ALA A 9 20.55 -23.47 21.08
C ALA A 9 19.77 -24.11 19.91
N ILE A 10 19.68 -25.44 19.86
CA ILE A 10 18.93 -26.19 18.82
C ILE A 10 17.40 -26.03 18.98
N ALA A 11 16.90 -25.97 20.21
CA ALA A 11 15.48 -25.70 20.47
C ALA A 11 15.12 -24.26 20.07
N LEU A 12 15.97 -23.28 20.36
CA LEU A 12 15.79 -21.88 19.98
C LEU A 12 15.81 -21.67 18.45
N THR A 13 16.67 -22.38 17.71
CA THR A 13 16.70 -22.30 16.24
C THR A 13 15.47 -22.95 15.61
N SER A 14 15.01 -24.10 16.12
CA SER A 14 13.84 -24.81 15.60
C SER A 14 12.54 -24.00 15.79
N LEU A 15 12.41 -23.30 16.92
CA LEU A 15 11.30 -22.41 17.22
C LEU A 15 11.33 -21.11 16.37
N ALA A 16 12.51 -20.55 16.11
CA ALA A 16 12.67 -19.42 15.20
C ALA A 16 12.27 -19.77 13.75
N MET A 17 12.55 -21.00 13.29
CA MET A 17 12.13 -21.48 11.97
C MET A 17 10.60 -21.60 11.83
N SER A 18 9.89 -21.96 12.89
CA SER A 18 8.41 -22.04 12.86
C SER A 18 7.75 -20.66 12.71
N ALA A 19 8.26 -19.64 13.41
CA ALA A 19 7.80 -18.26 13.28
C ALA A 19 8.13 -17.67 11.90
N GLN A 20 9.29 -18.04 11.35
CA GLN A 20 9.71 -17.64 10.02
C GLN A 20 8.80 -18.22 8.93
N GLY A 21 8.29 -19.44 9.11
CA GLY A 21 7.33 -20.07 8.20
C GLY A 21 6.02 -19.28 8.07
N ASP A 22 5.40 -18.92 9.19
CA ASP A 22 4.11 -18.21 9.19
C ASP A 22 4.23 -16.79 8.62
N TYR A 23 5.27 -16.05 9.01
CA TYR A 23 5.54 -14.72 8.46
C TYR A 23 5.85 -14.78 6.96
N SER A 24 6.64 -15.76 6.52
CA SER A 24 6.94 -15.94 5.09
C SER A 24 5.69 -16.31 4.29
N ASN A 25 4.79 -17.13 4.86
CA ASN A 25 3.52 -17.46 4.22
C ASN A 25 2.63 -16.24 4.06
N PHE A 26 2.51 -15.42 5.12
CA PHE A 26 1.78 -14.17 5.05
C PHE A 26 2.34 -13.25 3.97
N VAL A 27 3.65 -12.97 3.99
CA VAL A 27 4.31 -12.11 3.00
C VAL A 27 4.06 -12.61 1.57
N ARG A 28 4.27 -13.91 1.35
CA ARG A 28 4.08 -14.55 0.04
C ARG A 28 2.65 -14.46 -0.47
N ASP A 29 1.66 -14.62 0.41
CA ASP A 29 0.25 -14.53 0.02
C ASP A 29 -0.15 -13.10 -0.31
N ILE A 30 0.27 -12.13 0.50
CA ILE A 30 0.01 -10.71 0.22
C ILE A 30 0.68 -10.28 -1.09
N ASP A 31 1.95 -10.65 -1.32
CA ASP A 31 2.62 -10.40 -2.59
C ASP A 31 1.90 -11.07 -3.75
N ARG A 32 1.37 -12.28 -3.57
CA ARG A 32 0.55 -12.95 -4.59
C ARG A 32 -0.72 -12.15 -4.90
N TYR A 33 -1.39 -11.62 -3.88
CA TYR A 33 -2.60 -10.81 -4.08
C TYR A 33 -2.29 -9.50 -4.79
N SER A 34 -1.14 -8.87 -4.53
CA SER A 34 -0.77 -7.58 -5.12
C SER A 34 -0.20 -7.67 -6.54
N ARG A 35 0.37 -8.82 -6.95
CA ARG A 35 1.06 -8.99 -8.26
C ARG A 35 0.26 -8.56 -9.50
N GLY A 36 -1.07 -8.66 -9.46
CA GLY A 36 -1.94 -8.28 -10.58
C GLY A 36 -2.26 -6.79 -10.67
N TYR A 37 -1.66 -5.95 -9.83
CA TYR A 37 -1.99 -4.53 -9.68
C TYR A 37 -0.76 -3.65 -9.80
N SER A 38 -0.95 -2.41 -10.27
CA SER A 38 0.13 -1.42 -10.25
C SER A 38 0.43 -0.96 -8.82
N ASN A 39 1.65 -0.48 -8.59
CA ASN A 39 2.04 0.06 -7.29
C ASN A 39 1.11 1.18 -6.82
N ASP A 40 0.65 2.06 -7.70
CA ASP A 40 -0.30 3.12 -7.36
C ASP A 40 -1.63 2.55 -6.82
N GLN A 41 -2.13 1.48 -7.43
CA GLN A 41 -3.36 0.83 -6.99
C GLN A 41 -3.19 0.18 -5.61
N VAL A 42 -2.07 -0.49 -5.36
CA VAL A 42 -1.76 -1.10 -4.06
C VAL A 42 -1.57 -0.03 -2.98
N VAL A 43 -0.85 1.04 -3.30
CA VAL A 43 -0.65 2.21 -2.42
C VAL A 43 -1.99 2.80 -1.99
N MET A 44 -2.95 2.95 -2.90
CA MET A 44 -4.29 3.45 -2.55
C MET A 44 -5.03 2.52 -1.58
N LEU A 45 -4.94 1.19 -1.77
CA LEU A 45 -5.56 0.22 -0.85
C LEU A 45 -4.92 0.28 0.53
N TYR A 46 -3.59 0.37 0.60
CA TYR A 46 -2.84 0.43 1.85
C TYR A 46 -3.05 1.77 2.56
N GLN A 47 -3.10 2.88 1.83
CA GLN A 47 -3.42 4.19 2.38
C GLN A 47 -4.82 4.20 2.99
N ASN A 48 -5.81 3.64 2.28
CA ASN A 48 -7.18 3.57 2.79
C ASN A 48 -7.29 2.67 4.02
N HIS A 49 -6.48 1.59 4.11
CA HIS A 49 -6.52 0.69 5.24
C HIS A 49 -5.76 1.21 6.46
N TYR A 50 -4.49 1.62 6.28
CA TYR A 50 -3.60 1.98 7.38
C TYR A 50 -3.59 3.49 7.69
N GLY A 51 -4.17 4.33 6.83
CA GLY A 51 -4.15 5.79 6.99
C GLY A 51 -2.78 6.42 6.74
N ILE A 52 -1.83 5.68 6.17
CA ILE A 52 -0.44 6.12 5.98
C ILE A 52 -0.29 6.89 4.66
N PRO A 53 0.47 8.00 4.61
CA PRO A 53 0.74 8.73 3.38
C PRO A 53 1.35 7.85 2.28
N GLN A 54 0.93 8.07 1.04
CA GLN A 54 1.43 7.33 -0.13
C GLN A 54 2.95 7.39 -0.27
N SER A 55 3.55 8.57 -0.01
CA SER A 55 5.00 8.76 -0.05
C SER A 55 5.74 7.85 0.95
N THR A 56 5.16 7.63 2.12
CA THR A 56 5.72 6.74 3.14
C THR A 56 5.57 5.28 2.73
N LEU A 57 4.42 4.90 2.16
CA LEU A 57 4.21 3.54 1.64
C LEU A 57 5.19 3.18 0.52
N ILE A 58 5.47 4.12 -0.39
CA ILE A 58 6.46 3.94 -1.47
C ILE A 58 7.87 3.78 -0.89
N GLN A 59 8.25 4.58 0.11
CA GLN A 59 9.55 4.44 0.79
C GLN A 59 9.69 3.08 1.47
N LEU A 60 8.65 2.65 2.20
CA LEU A 60 8.63 1.33 2.84
C LEU A 60 8.72 0.23 1.79
N TYR A 61 7.97 0.31 0.69
CA TYR A 61 8.01 -0.67 -0.39
C TYR A 61 9.42 -0.83 -0.96
N ASN A 62 10.08 0.29 -1.30
CA ASN A 62 11.45 0.27 -1.79
C ASN A 62 12.42 -0.30 -0.74
N GLY A 63 12.28 0.13 0.52
CA GLY A 63 13.13 -0.33 1.62
C GLY A 63 12.95 -1.82 1.96
N TYR A 64 11.75 -2.37 1.73
CA TYR A 64 11.42 -3.78 1.95
C TYR A 64 11.71 -4.68 0.74
N GLY A 65 12.56 -4.23 -0.18
CA GLY A 65 12.97 -5.01 -1.34
C GLY A 65 11.85 -5.20 -2.36
N ASN A 66 11.00 -4.18 -2.54
CA ASN A 66 9.89 -4.18 -3.49
C ASN A 66 8.82 -5.26 -3.20
N SER A 67 8.56 -5.53 -1.92
CA SER A 67 7.53 -6.49 -1.46
C SER A 67 6.43 -5.79 -0.67
N TRP A 68 5.20 -5.88 -1.18
CA TRP A 68 4.01 -5.38 -0.49
C TRP A 68 3.61 -6.27 0.69
N GLY A 69 3.98 -7.53 0.66
CA GLY A 69 3.86 -8.46 1.78
C GLY A 69 4.74 -8.06 2.95
N ASN A 70 6.00 -7.68 2.70
CA ASN A 70 6.89 -7.18 3.74
C ASN A 70 6.38 -5.84 4.31
N VAL A 71 5.87 -4.93 3.47
CA VAL A 71 5.25 -3.69 3.93
C VAL A 71 4.06 -3.99 4.85
N ALA A 72 3.15 -4.87 4.43
CA ALA A 72 2.00 -5.23 5.25
C ALA A 72 2.43 -5.85 6.59
N LEU A 73 3.36 -6.81 6.57
CA LEU A 73 3.81 -7.46 7.80
C LEU A 73 4.47 -6.47 8.77
N GLY A 74 5.31 -5.56 8.26
CA GLY A 74 5.93 -4.52 9.07
C GLY A 74 4.88 -3.62 9.75
N LEU A 75 3.83 -3.22 9.00
CA LEU A 75 2.73 -2.40 9.52
C LEU A 75 1.90 -3.13 10.56
N GLU A 76 1.60 -4.41 10.36
CA GLU A 76 0.85 -5.20 11.34
C GLU A 76 1.67 -5.47 12.61
N ILE A 77 2.98 -5.68 12.51
CA ILE A 77 3.88 -5.81 13.67
C ILE A 77 3.96 -4.49 14.42
N SER A 78 4.15 -3.37 13.71
CA SER A 78 4.16 -2.02 14.27
C SER A 78 2.87 -1.73 15.03
N HIS A 79 1.72 -2.06 14.43
CA HIS A 79 0.41 -1.89 15.04
C HIS A 79 0.22 -2.77 16.29
N PHE A 80 0.52 -4.06 16.20
CA PHE A 80 0.38 -4.99 17.33
C PHE A 80 1.23 -4.60 18.54
N LEU A 81 2.44 -4.10 18.30
CA LEU A 81 3.39 -3.71 19.34
C LEU A 81 3.20 -2.27 19.82
N GLY A 82 2.42 -1.45 19.12
CA GLY A 82 2.27 -0.03 19.41
C GLY A 82 3.56 0.78 19.24
N ILE A 83 4.44 0.38 18.32
CA ILE A 83 5.74 1.04 18.07
C ILE A 83 5.79 1.65 16.67
N PRO A 84 6.63 2.68 16.43
CA PRO A 84 6.79 3.27 15.10
C PRO A 84 7.24 2.25 14.04
N ILE A 85 6.68 2.33 12.83
CA ILE A 85 7.09 1.49 11.69
C ILE A 85 8.57 1.67 11.33
N GLY A 86 9.13 2.86 11.57
CA GLY A 86 10.56 3.14 11.36
C GLY A 86 11.45 2.28 12.25
N ASP A 87 11.01 1.97 13.47
CA ASP A 87 11.75 1.11 14.39
C ASP A 87 11.74 -0.34 13.89
N VAL A 88 10.57 -0.85 13.51
CA VAL A 88 10.42 -2.19 12.91
C VAL A 88 11.29 -2.32 11.66
N TYR A 89 11.20 -1.33 10.76
CA TYR A 89 12.01 -1.27 9.54
C TYR A 89 13.50 -1.27 9.83
N GLY A 90 13.97 -0.41 10.75
CA GLY A 90 15.38 -0.28 11.11
C GLY A 90 16.01 -1.56 11.65
N TYR A 91 15.23 -2.43 12.29
CA TYR A 91 15.70 -3.75 12.71
C TYR A 91 15.66 -4.80 11.61
N TYR A 92 14.64 -4.76 10.78
CA TYR A 92 14.51 -5.69 9.66
C TYR A 92 15.65 -5.56 8.65
N ILE A 93 15.99 -4.33 8.24
CA ILE A 93 16.99 -4.07 7.20
C ILE A 93 18.42 -4.49 7.57
N LYS A 94 18.69 -4.73 8.85
CA LYS A 94 19.98 -5.25 9.33
C LYS A 94 20.18 -6.74 9.03
N GLY A 95 19.38 -7.32 8.13
CA GLY A 95 19.48 -8.73 7.70
C GLY A 95 18.87 -9.73 8.68
N ASN A 96 18.12 -9.27 9.68
CA ASN A 96 17.66 -10.12 10.77
C ASN A 96 16.42 -10.96 10.41
N GLY A 97 15.70 -10.59 9.34
CA GLY A 97 14.44 -11.23 8.97
C GLY A 97 13.34 -11.04 10.02
N TRP A 98 12.12 -11.48 9.69
CA TRP A 98 10.94 -11.21 10.51
C TRP A 98 10.94 -11.94 11.85
N GLY A 99 11.46 -13.16 11.91
CA GLY A 99 11.54 -13.95 13.15
C GLY A 99 12.37 -13.24 14.23
N VAL A 100 13.58 -12.80 13.89
CA VAL A 100 14.47 -12.08 14.83
C VAL A 100 13.93 -10.69 15.13
N THR A 101 13.38 -9.99 14.13
CA THR A 101 12.76 -8.67 14.34
C THR A 101 11.62 -8.76 15.36
N ALA A 102 10.72 -9.73 15.22
CA ALA A 102 9.61 -9.94 16.14
C ALA A 102 10.08 -10.34 17.55
N GLN A 103 11.06 -11.24 17.65
CA GLN A 103 11.64 -11.66 18.93
C GLN A 103 12.25 -10.50 19.71
N ARG A 104 12.92 -9.57 19.02
CA ARG A 104 13.52 -8.39 19.64
C ARG A 104 12.51 -7.55 20.41
N TYR A 105 11.28 -7.49 19.95
CA TYR A 105 10.19 -6.75 20.59
C TYR A 105 9.31 -7.63 21.48
N GLY A 106 9.78 -8.82 21.86
CA GLY A 106 9.11 -9.67 22.84
C GLY A 106 8.16 -10.72 22.24
N ILE A 107 7.99 -10.77 20.91
CA ILE A 107 7.18 -11.81 20.25
C ILE A 107 8.04 -13.08 20.10
N LYS A 108 8.24 -13.79 21.22
CA LYS A 108 9.05 -15.01 21.26
C LYS A 108 8.25 -16.21 20.75
N PRO A 109 8.84 -17.12 19.96
CA PRO A 109 8.15 -18.35 19.58
C PRO A 109 7.55 -19.08 20.79
N GLY A 110 6.30 -19.53 20.66
CA GLY A 110 5.56 -20.20 21.73
C GLY A 110 4.97 -19.28 22.82
N SER A 111 5.29 -17.97 22.83
CA SER A 111 4.66 -17.02 23.75
C SER A 111 3.20 -16.76 23.41
N ALA A 112 2.42 -16.26 24.38
CA ALA A 112 1.05 -15.82 24.16
C ALA A 112 0.98 -14.72 23.08
N GLU A 113 1.95 -13.82 23.07
CA GLU A 113 2.12 -12.75 22.08
C GLU A 113 2.32 -13.33 20.68
N PHE A 114 3.13 -14.38 20.55
CA PHE A 114 3.36 -15.07 19.29
C PHE A 114 2.09 -15.78 18.78
N HIS A 115 1.37 -16.48 19.65
CA HIS A 115 0.09 -17.09 19.28
C HIS A 115 -0.96 -16.05 18.87
N ARG A 116 -1.03 -14.91 19.58
CA ARG A 116 -1.88 -13.77 19.19
C ARG A 116 -1.50 -13.21 17.83
N MET A 117 -0.21 -12.95 17.61
CA MET A 117 0.29 -12.44 16.33
C MET A 117 -0.06 -13.40 15.17
N LYS A 118 0.14 -14.71 15.34
CA LYS A 118 -0.25 -15.69 14.31
C LYS A 118 -1.74 -15.66 13.98
N SER A 119 -2.59 -15.57 15.00
CA SER A 119 -4.04 -15.46 14.81
C SER A 119 -4.41 -14.19 14.04
N ILE A 120 -3.81 -13.06 14.41
CA ILE A 120 -3.97 -11.78 13.70
C ILE A 120 -3.51 -11.91 12.25
N MET A 121 -2.34 -12.51 11.99
CA MET A 121 -1.82 -12.69 10.63
C MET A 121 -2.73 -13.56 9.77
N SER A 122 -3.29 -14.65 10.31
CA SER A 122 -4.25 -15.49 9.60
C SER A 122 -5.52 -14.71 9.22
N ASN A 123 -6.06 -13.94 10.18
CA ASN A 123 -7.22 -13.09 9.96
C ASN A 123 -6.94 -11.98 8.93
N LYS A 124 -5.77 -11.33 9.03
CA LYS A 124 -5.33 -10.27 8.12
C LYS A 124 -5.06 -10.79 6.71
N ASN A 125 -4.54 -12.00 6.57
CA ASN A 125 -4.38 -12.64 5.26
C ASN A 125 -5.74 -12.82 4.57
N LYS A 126 -6.72 -13.40 5.27
CA LYS A 126 -8.10 -13.53 4.77
C LYS A 126 -8.72 -12.18 4.43
N TYR A 127 -8.50 -11.19 5.28
CA TYR A 127 -8.95 -9.81 5.07
C TYR A 127 -8.39 -9.19 3.79
N TRP A 128 -7.07 -9.27 3.59
CA TRP A 128 -6.42 -8.73 2.40
C TRP A 128 -6.84 -9.45 1.13
N ARG A 129 -6.95 -10.78 1.16
CA ARG A 129 -7.52 -11.56 0.05
C ARG A 129 -8.89 -11.03 -0.36
N ASP A 130 -9.75 -10.77 0.62
CA ASP A 130 -11.10 -10.26 0.38
C ASP A 130 -11.06 -8.81 -0.16
N ILE A 131 -10.17 -7.95 0.33
CA ILE A 131 -9.96 -6.59 -0.22
C ILE A 131 -9.58 -6.66 -1.69
N TYR A 132 -8.55 -7.44 -2.03
CA TYR A 132 -8.06 -7.52 -3.40
C TYR A 132 -9.13 -8.11 -4.32
N ARG A 133 -9.89 -9.11 -3.86
CA ARG A 133 -11.02 -9.67 -4.62
C ARG A 133 -12.16 -8.68 -4.84
N ASP A 134 -12.49 -7.87 -3.84
CA ASP A 134 -13.52 -6.83 -3.97
C ASP A 134 -13.03 -5.68 -4.87
N TYR A 135 -11.76 -5.33 -4.76
CA TYR A 135 -11.13 -4.33 -5.61
C TYR A 135 -11.03 -4.78 -7.06
N ASP A 136 -10.73 -6.05 -7.33
CA ASP A 136 -10.72 -6.61 -8.68
C ASP A 136 -12.05 -6.37 -9.40
N ARG A 137 -13.16 -6.67 -8.70
CA ARG A 137 -14.53 -6.57 -9.22
C ARG A 137 -15.01 -5.14 -9.40
N ARG A 138 -14.65 -4.24 -8.48
CA ARG A 138 -15.24 -2.89 -8.41
C ARG A 138 -14.32 -1.80 -8.94
N ARG A 139 -13.00 -2.07 -8.99
CA ARG A 139 -11.93 -1.13 -9.35
C ARG A 139 -12.02 0.21 -8.62
N ASN A 140 -12.57 0.19 -7.40
CA ASN A 140 -12.73 1.37 -6.55
C ASN A 140 -12.16 1.07 -5.16
N PRO A 141 -11.05 1.71 -4.76
CA PRO A 141 -10.37 1.41 -3.50
C PRO A 141 -11.11 1.98 -2.29
N ILE A 142 -12.03 2.94 -2.49
CA ILE A 142 -12.91 3.47 -1.42
C ILE A 142 -14.05 2.49 -1.14
N ILE A 143 -14.47 1.69 -2.13
CA ILE A 143 -15.58 0.74 -2.02
C ILE A 143 -15.08 -0.66 -1.65
N ALA A 144 -13.80 -0.98 -1.91
CA ALA A 144 -13.17 -2.19 -1.42
C ALA A 144 -13.36 -2.27 0.11
N ARG A 145 -14.29 -3.14 0.51
CA ARG A 145 -14.74 -3.42 1.88
C ARG A 145 -15.43 -2.29 2.70
N ARG A 146 -16.01 -1.24 2.10
CA ARG A 146 -16.74 -0.19 2.88
C ARG A 146 -18.05 -0.66 3.57
N GLY A 147 -18.52 -1.88 3.29
CA GLY A 147 -19.81 -2.41 3.77
C GLY A 147 -19.74 -3.52 4.82
N ARG A 148 -18.56 -3.93 5.27
CA ARG A 148 -18.37 -4.91 6.35
C ARG A 148 -17.47 -4.29 7.41
N ILE A 149 -18.12 -3.64 8.39
CA ILE A 149 -17.55 -3.06 9.62
C ILE A 149 -16.28 -3.79 10.03
N ILE A 150 -15.14 -3.08 10.03
CA ILE A 150 -13.82 -3.51 10.51
C ILE A 150 -12.97 -2.20 10.58
N PHE A 151 -12.50 -1.61 11.68
CA PHE A 151 -12.38 -1.96 13.10
C PHE A 151 -12.42 -0.66 13.96
N ASP A 152 -12.89 -0.78 15.20
CA ASP A 152 -12.32 -0.10 16.36
C ASP A 152 -11.03 -0.85 16.70
N ASP A 153 -9.89 -0.40 16.18
CA ASP A 153 -8.58 -1.07 16.30
C ASP A 153 -7.61 -0.36 17.25
N GLY A 154 -8.05 0.61 18.05
CA GLY A 154 -7.20 1.22 19.08
C GLY A 154 -5.85 1.72 18.55
N MET A 155 -5.79 2.12 17.27
CA MET A 155 -4.57 2.65 16.64
C MET A 155 -4.02 3.83 17.46
N ILE A 156 -2.88 3.64 18.14
CA ILE A 156 -2.01 4.75 18.50
C ILE A 156 -1.30 5.18 17.21
N ILE A 157 -2.01 5.97 16.41
CA ILE A 157 -1.39 6.73 15.32
C ILE A 157 -0.56 7.82 16.03
N LEU A 158 0.76 7.65 16.12
CA LEU A 158 1.63 8.81 16.23
C LEU A 158 1.58 9.54 14.88
N GLY A 159 0.51 10.32 14.74
CA GLY A 159 0.17 11.22 13.66
C GLY A 159 -0.63 12.38 14.26
N PRO A 160 -0.78 13.50 13.55
CA PRO A 160 -1.31 14.72 14.12
C PRO A 160 -2.78 14.50 14.57
N SER A 161 -3.21 15.24 15.59
CA SER A 161 -4.51 15.06 16.29
C SER A 161 -5.69 14.91 15.32
N SER A 162 -6.81 14.28 15.74
CA SER A 162 -8.07 14.25 14.98
C SER A 162 -8.50 15.62 14.42
N LYS A 163 -8.16 16.70 15.13
CA LYS A 163 -8.38 18.09 14.70
C LYS A 163 -7.45 18.51 13.56
N ASP A 164 -6.20 18.06 13.58
CA ASP A 164 -5.21 18.30 12.53
C ASP A 164 -5.47 17.44 11.30
N ILE A 165 -5.94 16.20 11.47
CA ILE A 165 -6.39 15.34 10.35
C ILE A 165 -7.55 16.01 9.62
N LYS A 166 -8.53 16.58 10.35
CA LYS A 166 -9.59 17.39 9.73
C LYS A 166 -9.04 18.61 8.98
N LYS A 167 -7.99 19.25 9.49
CA LYS A 167 -7.35 20.41 8.86
C LYS A 167 -6.60 20.01 7.57
N VAL A 168 -5.86 18.90 7.61
CA VAL A 168 -5.14 18.33 6.45
C VAL A 168 -6.12 17.85 5.38
N ASN A 169 -7.18 17.13 5.76
CA ASN A 169 -8.22 16.70 4.81
C ASN A 169 -8.90 17.90 4.13
N LYS A 170 -9.18 18.97 4.89
CA LYS A 170 -9.75 20.21 4.33
C LYS A 170 -8.77 20.92 3.37
N GLN A 171 -7.46 20.84 3.63
CA GLN A 171 -6.44 21.37 2.72
C GLN A 171 -6.32 20.54 1.44
N ILE A 172 -6.34 19.21 1.55
CA ILE A 172 -6.33 18.29 0.40
C ILE A 172 -7.57 18.51 -0.47
N GLU A 173 -8.76 18.66 0.14
CA GLU A 173 -10.00 18.90 -0.60
C GLU A 173 -9.96 20.22 -1.38
N LYS A 174 -9.44 21.30 -0.76
CA LYS A 174 -9.23 22.59 -1.45
C LYS A 174 -8.27 22.44 -2.64
N ARG A 175 -7.13 21.78 -2.43
CA ARG A 175 -6.12 21.56 -3.47
C ARG A 175 -6.66 20.72 -4.63
N ASN A 176 -7.42 19.67 -4.33
CA ASN A 176 -8.07 18.83 -5.35
C ASN A 176 -9.09 19.63 -6.17
N LYS A 177 -9.84 20.53 -5.53
CA LYS A 177 -10.79 21.42 -6.21
C LYS A 177 -10.11 22.42 -7.14
N GLU A 178 -8.92 22.91 -6.77
CA GLU A 178 -8.08 23.76 -7.62
C GLU A 178 -7.51 23.00 -8.81
N ILE A 179 -6.94 21.82 -8.58
CA ILE A 179 -6.46 20.92 -9.63
C ILE A 179 -7.58 20.64 -10.65
N TYR A 180 -8.80 20.36 -10.18
CA TYR A 180 -9.94 20.10 -11.05
C TYR A 180 -10.32 21.33 -11.90
N LYS A 181 -10.29 22.53 -11.29
CA LYS A 181 -10.54 23.79 -12.03
C LYS A 181 -9.48 24.05 -13.10
N GLU A 182 -8.22 23.81 -12.79
CA GLU A 182 -7.12 23.94 -13.74
C GLU A 182 -7.23 22.96 -14.90
N GLN A 183 -7.47 21.67 -14.61
CA GLN A 183 -7.69 20.65 -15.63
C GLN A 183 -8.81 21.06 -16.58
N ARG A 184 -9.91 21.59 -16.04
CA ARG A 184 -11.02 22.08 -16.85
C ARG A 184 -10.68 23.32 -17.69
N LYS A 185 -9.82 24.22 -17.19
CA LYS A 185 -9.33 25.36 -17.98
C LYS A 185 -8.45 24.86 -19.14
N ARG A 186 -7.48 24.00 -18.84
CA ARG A 186 -6.60 23.37 -19.85
C ARG A 186 -7.41 22.63 -20.90
N GLU A 187 -8.44 21.87 -20.51
CA GLU A 187 -9.31 21.15 -21.44
C GLU A 187 -10.08 22.10 -22.37
N ARG A 188 -10.58 23.23 -21.85
CA ARG A 188 -11.25 24.26 -22.66
C ARG A 188 -10.29 24.93 -23.64
N GLU A 189 -9.07 25.23 -23.21
CA GLU A 189 -8.03 25.79 -24.06
C GLU A 189 -7.62 24.82 -25.16
N TRP A 190 -7.39 23.56 -24.79
CA TRP A 190 -7.12 22.48 -25.73
C TRP A 190 -8.24 22.34 -26.76
N LYS A 191 -9.51 22.33 -26.34
CA LYS A 191 -10.66 22.29 -27.27
C LYS A 191 -10.69 23.49 -28.22
N LYS A 192 -10.34 24.70 -27.75
CA LYS A 192 -10.26 25.90 -28.60
C LYS A 192 -9.12 25.80 -29.62
N GLN A 193 -7.93 25.39 -29.19
CA GLN A 193 -6.78 25.19 -30.07
C GLN A 193 -7.08 24.10 -31.10
N ASN A 194 -7.59 22.96 -30.67
CA ASN A 194 -7.91 21.85 -31.56
C ASN A 194 -8.97 22.23 -32.61
N ARG A 195 -9.99 23.02 -32.23
CA ARG A 195 -10.96 23.59 -33.20
C ARG A 195 -10.31 24.52 -34.23
N LYS A 196 -9.28 25.28 -33.86
CA LYS A 196 -8.54 26.13 -34.82
C LYS A 196 -7.75 25.27 -35.80
N ILE A 197 -7.01 24.28 -35.30
CA ILE A 197 -6.24 23.32 -36.10
C ILE A 197 -7.15 22.62 -37.12
N ILE A 198 -8.30 22.10 -36.68
CA ILE A 198 -9.27 21.43 -37.57
C ILE A 198 -9.79 22.39 -38.66
N ARG A 199 -10.03 23.67 -38.33
CA ARG A 199 -10.46 24.66 -39.33
C ARG A 199 -9.37 24.99 -40.34
N GLU A 200 -8.12 25.06 -39.90
CA GLU A 200 -6.96 25.28 -40.78
C GLU A 200 -6.75 24.08 -41.70
N GLN A 201 -6.80 22.86 -41.17
CA GLN A 201 -6.75 21.64 -41.97
C GLN A 201 -7.87 21.60 -43.02
N LYS A 202 -9.13 21.88 -42.65
CA LYS A 202 -10.24 21.96 -43.62
C LYS A 202 -10.05 23.06 -44.67
N LYS A 203 -9.44 24.20 -44.32
CA LYS A 203 -9.11 25.26 -45.30
C LYS A 203 -8.00 24.81 -46.25
N ALA A 204 -6.97 24.14 -45.73
CA ALA A 204 -5.89 23.57 -46.53
C ALA A 204 -6.43 22.49 -47.49
N GLU A 205 -7.25 21.56 -47.01
CA GLU A 205 -7.93 20.54 -47.83
C GLU A 205 -8.77 21.17 -48.95
N ARG A 206 -9.55 22.22 -48.63
CA ARG A 206 -10.34 22.94 -49.65
C ARG A 206 -9.47 23.65 -50.68
N ARG A 207 -8.30 24.18 -50.29
CA ARG A 207 -7.33 24.79 -51.22
C ARG A 207 -6.71 23.73 -52.11
N ILE A 208 -6.25 22.61 -51.54
CA ILE A 208 -5.71 21.46 -52.27
C ILE A 208 -6.75 20.94 -53.27
N LYS A 209 -8.00 20.73 -52.84
CA LYS A 209 -9.10 20.30 -53.73
C LYS A 209 -9.41 21.31 -54.84
N ARG A 210 -9.19 22.61 -54.63
CA ARG A 210 -9.37 23.64 -55.66
C ARG A 210 -8.23 23.64 -56.69
N ILE A 211 -7.00 23.38 -56.24
CA ILE A 211 -5.80 23.31 -57.08
C ILE A 211 -5.79 22.02 -57.91
N PHE A 212 -6.15 20.88 -57.30
CA PHE A 212 -6.06 19.55 -57.93
C PHE A 212 -7.41 19.01 -58.44
N GLY A 213 -8.54 19.60 -58.06
CA GLY A 213 -9.88 19.20 -58.52
C GLY A 213 -10.35 19.89 -59.80
N GLN A 214 -9.53 20.73 -60.42
CA GLN A 214 -9.74 21.28 -61.77
C GLN A 214 -8.98 20.48 -62.86
N VAL A 215 -8.34 19.36 -62.51
CA VAL A 215 -7.49 18.56 -63.42
C VAL A 215 -8.15 17.19 -63.74
N TRP A 216 -9.47 17.13 -63.72
CA TRP A 216 -10.24 16.03 -64.32
C TRP A 216 -11.44 16.59 -65.05
#